data_AF-A0A7V3UJM2-F1
#
_entry.id   AF-A0A7V3UJM2-F1
#
_cell.length_a   1.000
_cell.length_b   1.000
_cell.length_c   1.000
_cell.angle_alpha   90.00
_cell.angle_beta   90.00
_cell.angle_gamma   90.00
#
_symmetry.space_group_name_H-M   'P 1'
#
loop_
_entity.id
_entity.type
_entity.pdbx_description
1 polymer ?
#
loop_
_entity_poly.entity_id
_entity_poly.type
_entity_poly.pdbx_seq_one_letter_code
_entity_poly.pdbx_strand_id
1 'polypeptide(L)'
;MLGAIAGDIIGSVYEACPTKRIDFPLFQPHSSYTDDTVLTIAIAYALLRKVDYATSLKTFGRRYPNAGYGAFFYNWIFTPESPPYNSWGNGAAMRVSPIGFAFDSLKEISQRFAYDLNRTLDEIRPSYHFDVSCQGSVPEAVIAFLESESYEDAVRKAISLGGDSDTLACITGGIAHAFYKDIPQEIVFNVRQRLPEEFLRIVDDFNAAYGLSS
;
A
#
# COMPACT_ATOMS: atom_id res chain seq x y z
N MET A 1 -5.33 -7.85 1.49
CA MET A 1 -5.59 -6.57 2.21
C MET A 1 -4.69 -6.37 3.41
N LEU A 2 -4.68 -7.28 4.40
CA LEU A 2 -3.88 -7.10 5.63
C LEU A 2 -2.38 -6.85 5.36
N GLY A 3 -1.81 -7.57 4.39
CA GLY A 3 -0.43 -7.34 3.94
C GLY A 3 -0.12 -5.95 3.39
N ALA A 4 -1.09 -5.28 2.77
CA ALA A 4 -0.91 -3.89 2.31
C ALA A 4 -0.91 -2.93 3.50
N ILE A 5 -1.89 -3.08 4.40
CA ILE A 5 -1.99 -2.30 5.65
C ILE A 5 -0.75 -2.47 6.53
N ALA A 6 -0.24 -3.71 6.61
CA ALA A 6 0.99 -4.01 7.33
C ALA A 6 2.21 -3.31 6.70
N GLY A 7 2.30 -3.32 5.36
CA GLY A 7 3.33 -2.59 4.62
C GLY A 7 3.31 -1.09 4.93
N ASP A 8 2.14 -0.44 4.80
CA ASP A 8 1.92 0.97 5.15
C ASP A 8 2.42 1.28 6.58
N ILE A 9 1.89 0.56 7.58
CA ILE A 9 2.24 0.81 8.99
C ILE A 9 3.74 0.66 9.25
N ILE A 10 4.38 -0.35 8.67
CA ILE A 10 5.82 -0.59 8.83
C ILE A 10 6.60 0.55 8.13
N GLY A 11 6.20 0.94 6.92
CA GLY A 11 6.87 1.95 6.10
C GLY A 11 6.72 3.38 6.62
N SER A 12 5.65 3.69 7.36
CA SER A 12 5.30 5.05 7.83
C SER A 12 6.45 5.81 8.52
N VAL A 13 7.24 5.14 9.36
CA VAL A 13 8.35 5.79 10.08
C VAL A 13 9.57 5.99 9.17
N TYR A 14 9.71 5.16 8.15
CA TYR A 14 10.85 5.18 7.23
C TYR A 14 10.71 6.19 6.11
N GLU A 15 9.51 6.74 5.89
CA GLU A 15 9.33 7.93 5.06
C GLU A 15 10.08 9.14 5.67
N ALA A 16 9.91 9.36 6.99
CA ALA A 16 10.59 10.43 7.73
C ALA A 16 12.02 10.09 8.17
N CYS A 17 12.31 8.81 8.41
CA CYS A 17 13.62 8.30 8.81
C CYS A 17 14.12 7.21 7.86
N PRO A 18 14.55 7.55 6.63
CA PRO A 18 14.90 6.56 5.62
C PRO A 18 16.05 5.64 6.01
N THR A 19 15.97 4.39 5.55
CA THR A 19 17.04 3.39 5.70
C THR A 19 17.34 2.74 4.37
N LYS A 20 18.62 2.46 4.10
CA LYS A 20 19.07 1.64 2.96
C LYS A 20 19.42 0.21 3.37
N ARG A 21 19.29 -0.10 4.66
CA ARG A 21 19.48 -1.43 5.23
C ARG A 21 18.18 -2.21 5.18
N ILE A 22 18.27 -3.54 5.21
CA ILE A 22 17.12 -4.45 5.32
C ILE A 22 16.92 -4.97 6.76
N ASP A 23 17.94 -4.87 7.61
CA ASP A 23 17.95 -5.27 9.02
C ASP A 23 17.57 -4.09 9.93
N PHE A 24 16.29 -3.73 9.92
CA PHE A 24 15.72 -2.66 10.75
C PHE A 24 14.50 -3.17 11.56
N PRO A 25 14.12 -2.51 12.67
CA PRO A 25 12.94 -2.90 13.44
C PRO A 25 11.65 -2.61 12.67
N LEU A 26 10.80 -3.62 12.39
CA LEU A 26 9.58 -3.42 11.60
C LEU A 26 8.59 -2.44 12.25
N PHE A 27 8.46 -2.50 13.57
CA PHE A 27 7.57 -1.63 14.33
C PHE A 27 8.35 -0.76 15.29
N GLN A 28 8.05 0.54 15.25
CA GLN A 28 8.58 1.54 16.15
C GLN A 28 7.42 2.22 16.92
N PRO A 29 7.70 2.99 17.99
CA PRO A 29 6.64 3.65 18.76
C PRO A 29 5.72 4.57 17.95
N HIS A 30 6.22 5.11 16.83
CA HIS A 30 5.51 6.04 15.96
C HIS A 30 4.97 5.36 14.68
N SER A 31 5.09 4.03 14.56
CA SER A 31 4.50 3.31 13.43
C SER A 31 2.98 3.37 13.51
N SER A 32 2.37 4.04 12.54
CA SER A 32 0.93 4.24 12.41
C SER A 32 0.49 4.01 10.98
N TYR A 33 -0.80 3.73 10.78
CA TYR A 33 -1.36 3.68 9.43
C TYR A 33 -1.42 5.08 8.82
N THR A 34 -1.36 5.19 7.49
CA THR A 34 -1.44 6.45 6.77
C THR A 34 -2.68 6.50 5.88
N ASP A 35 -2.73 7.42 4.91
CA ASP A 35 -3.79 7.47 3.92
C ASP A 35 -3.87 6.20 3.09
N ASP A 36 -2.77 5.48 2.88
CA ASP A 36 -2.75 4.18 2.21
C ASP A 36 -3.76 3.20 2.81
N THR A 37 -3.70 3.01 4.13
CA THR A 37 -4.65 2.16 4.85
C THR A 37 -6.06 2.72 4.77
N VAL A 38 -6.26 4.03 4.96
CA VAL A 38 -7.60 4.61 4.94
C VAL A 38 -8.27 4.41 3.58
N LEU A 39 -7.52 4.61 2.49
CA LEU A 39 -8.02 4.43 1.14
C LEU A 39 -8.23 2.95 0.81
N THR A 40 -7.35 2.06 1.27
CA THR A 40 -7.53 0.62 1.17
C THR A 40 -8.84 0.17 1.83
N ILE A 41 -9.10 0.64 3.05
CA ILE A 41 -10.34 0.38 3.80
C ILE A 41 -11.56 0.95 3.06
N ALA A 42 -11.46 2.16 2.50
CA ALA A 42 -12.55 2.77 1.75
C ALA A 42 -12.93 1.97 0.50
N ILE A 43 -11.95 1.41 -0.22
CA ILE A 43 -12.19 0.54 -1.38
C ILE A 43 -12.81 -0.79 -0.94
N ALA A 44 -12.29 -1.41 0.11
CA ALA A 44 -12.84 -2.64 0.67
C ALA A 44 -14.31 -2.45 1.11
N TYR A 45 -14.60 -1.35 1.80
CA TYR A 45 -15.96 -0.97 2.18
C TYR A 45 -16.87 -0.78 0.96
N ALA A 46 -16.37 -0.11 -0.08
CA ALA A 46 -17.12 0.11 -1.32
C ALA A 46 -17.53 -1.21 -1.99
N LEU A 47 -16.59 -2.15 -2.08
CA LEU A 47 -16.82 -3.49 -2.61
C LEU A 47 -17.85 -4.27 -1.77
N LEU A 48 -17.67 -4.32 -0.46
CA LEU A 48 -18.55 -5.05 0.46
C LEU A 48 -19.98 -4.52 0.47
N ARG A 49 -20.14 -3.19 0.45
CA ARG A 49 -21.44 -2.52 0.58
C ARG A 49 -22.05 -2.11 -0.75
N LYS A 50 -21.35 -2.39 -1.86
CA LYS A 50 -21.74 -1.99 -3.23
C LYS A 50 -22.07 -0.51 -3.34
N VAL A 51 -21.27 0.32 -2.66
CA VAL A 51 -21.35 1.78 -2.76
C VAL A 51 -20.34 2.30 -3.77
N ASP A 52 -20.63 3.46 -4.36
CA ASP A 52 -19.73 4.13 -5.30
C ASP A 52 -18.35 4.42 -4.65
N TYR A 53 -17.27 4.19 -5.40
CA TYR A 53 -15.90 4.35 -4.92
C TYR A 53 -15.60 5.79 -4.51
N ALA A 54 -16.01 6.78 -5.32
CA ALA A 54 -15.73 8.18 -5.02
C ALA A 54 -16.44 8.60 -3.72
N THR A 55 -17.67 8.14 -3.53
CA THR A 55 -18.47 8.34 -2.32
C THR A 55 -17.79 7.71 -1.09
N SER A 56 -17.32 6.46 -1.20
CA SER A 56 -16.61 5.79 -0.11
C SER A 56 -15.29 6.49 0.24
N LEU A 57 -14.46 6.79 -0.77
CA LEU A 57 -13.19 7.50 -0.59
C LEU A 57 -13.37 8.85 0.10
N LYS A 58 -14.37 9.65 -0.34
CA LYS A 58 -14.70 10.93 0.32
C LYS A 58 -15.19 10.72 1.75
N THR A 59 -16.00 9.68 2.01
CA THR A 59 -16.54 9.40 3.34
C THR A 59 -15.43 9.08 4.35
N PHE A 60 -14.54 8.15 4.00
CA PHE A 60 -13.42 7.78 4.87
C PHE A 60 -12.36 8.88 4.93
N GLY A 61 -12.04 9.51 3.80
CA GLY A 61 -11.10 10.64 3.76
C GLY A 61 -11.50 11.80 4.67
N ARG A 62 -12.79 12.16 4.69
CA ARG A 62 -13.32 13.22 5.58
C ARG A 62 -13.34 12.80 7.04
N ARG A 63 -13.50 11.51 7.33
CA ARG A 63 -13.56 10.97 8.69
C ARG A 63 -12.18 10.85 9.33
N TYR A 64 -11.15 10.60 8.51
CA TYR A 64 -9.76 10.46 8.94
C TYR A 64 -8.85 11.51 8.27
N PRO A 65 -9.13 12.82 8.39
CA PRO A 65 -8.48 13.86 7.58
C PRO A 65 -6.98 14.00 7.84
N ASN A 66 -6.48 13.50 8.97
CA ASN A 66 -5.08 13.63 9.38
C ASN A 66 -4.22 12.40 9.01
N ALA A 67 -4.67 11.58 8.06
CA ALA A 67 -3.99 10.33 7.71
C ALA A 67 -2.73 10.50 6.84
N GLY A 68 -2.46 11.68 6.29
CA GLY A 68 -1.26 11.93 5.46
C GLY A 68 -1.50 12.31 4.00
N TYR A 69 -2.77 12.51 3.60
CA TYR A 69 -3.13 12.73 2.19
C TYR A 69 -2.31 13.80 1.47
N GLY A 70 -1.88 13.46 0.25
CA GLY A 70 -1.36 14.44 -0.69
C GLY A 70 -2.34 15.61 -0.97
N ALA A 71 -1.82 16.83 -1.09
CA ALA A 71 -2.61 18.07 -1.11
C ALA A 71 -3.74 18.08 -2.15
N PHE A 72 -3.50 17.57 -3.37
CA PHE A 72 -4.53 17.51 -4.42
C PHE A 72 -5.68 16.57 -4.05
N PHE A 73 -5.37 15.42 -3.45
CA PHE A 73 -6.39 14.46 -3.05
C PHE A 73 -7.16 14.97 -1.83
N TYR A 74 -6.45 15.57 -0.86
CA TYR A 74 -7.08 16.22 0.29
C TYR A 74 -8.11 17.25 -0.16
N ASN A 75 -7.75 18.14 -1.09
CA ASN A 75 -8.68 19.14 -1.62
C ASN A 75 -9.89 18.48 -2.30
N TRP A 76 -9.67 17.45 -3.13
CA TRP A 76 -10.76 16.71 -3.79
C TRP A 76 -11.71 16.03 -2.81
N ILE A 77 -11.21 15.52 -1.67
CA ILE A 77 -12.08 14.92 -0.65
C ILE A 77 -13.13 15.93 -0.17
N PHE A 78 -12.81 17.21 -0.06
CA PHE A 78 -13.72 18.24 0.43
C PHE A 78 -14.54 18.94 -0.66
N THR A 79 -14.36 18.63 -1.94
CA THR A 79 -15.19 19.22 -2.99
C THR A 79 -16.61 18.64 -3.00
N PRO A 80 -17.65 19.46 -3.27
CA PRO A 80 -19.03 19.01 -3.40
C PRO A 80 -19.23 18.14 -4.65
N GLU A 81 -18.68 18.54 -5.79
CA GLU A 81 -18.76 17.75 -7.02
C GLU A 81 -17.76 16.59 -7.02
N SER A 82 -18.12 15.49 -7.68
CA SER A 82 -17.29 14.30 -7.88
C SER A 82 -16.85 14.16 -9.34
N PRO A 83 -16.11 15.14 -9.91
CA PRO A 83 -15.46 14.88 -11.20
C PRO A 83 -14.46 13.72 -11.03
N PRO A 84 -14.22 12.92 -12.09
CA PRO A 84 -13.24 11.85 -12.07
C PRO A 84 -11.89 12.40 -11.61
N TYR A 85 -11.31 11.80 -10.57
CA TYR A 85 -10.01 12.20 -10.06
C TYR A 85 -8.91 11.67 -10.99
N ASN A 86 -8.58 12.44 -12.04
CA ASN A 86 -7.52 12.13 -13.02
C ASN A 86 -6.12 12.48 -12.48
N SER A 87 -5.78 12.03 -11.28
CA SER A 87 -4.45 12.24 -10.71
C SER A 87 -3.53 11.09 -11.09
N TRP A 88 -2.40 11.44 -11.71
CA TRP A 88 -1.30 10.55 -12.05
C TRP A 88 -0.30 10.34 -10.90
N GLY A 89 -0.58 10.88 -9.69
CA GLY A 89 0.22 10.64 -8.48
C GLY A 89 -0.11 9.31 -7.79
N ASN A 90 0.80 8.85 -6.91
CA ASN A 90 0.79 7.58 -6.16
C ASN A 90 -0.58 7.21 -5.59
N GLY A 91 -1.36 8.21 -5.17
CA GLY A 91 -2.74 8.04 -4.69
C GLY A 91 -3.66 7.22 -5.61
N ALA A 92 -3.37 7.06 -6.90
CA ALA A 92 -4.10 6.15 -7.80
C ALA A 92 -3.57 4.69 -7.76
N ALA A 93 -2.26 4.50 -7.57
CA ALA A 93 -1.63 3.18 -7.41
C ALA A 93 -1.87 2.58 -6.02
N MET A 94 -1.91 3.40 -4.96
CA MET A 94 -2.34 3.02 -3.60
C MET A 94 -3.73 2.37 -3.60
N ARG A 95 -4.59 2.73 -4.56
CA ARG A 95 -5.96 2.19 -4.69
C ARG A 95 -5.99 0.79 -5.31
N VAL A 96 -4.85 0.21 -5.64
CA VAL A 96 -4.76 -1.06 -6.34
C VAL A 96 -4.14 -2.15 -5.46
N SER A 97 -4.72 -2.37 -4.27
CA SER A 97 -4.55 -3.64 -3.55
C SER A 97 -4.88 -4.90 -4.38
N PRO A 98 -5.59 -4.87 -5.54
CA PRO A 98 -5.71 -6.02 -6.43
C PRO A 98 -4.71 -6.05 -7.60
N ILE A 99 -3.56 -5.35 -7.64
CA ILE A 99 -2.55 -5.66 -8.70
C ILE A 99 -2.13 -7.13 -8.60
N GLY A 100 -2.03 -7.68 -7.38
CA GLY A 100 -1.78 -9.10 -7.16
C GLY A 100 -2.94 -10.04 -7.55
N PHE A 101 -4.14 -9.50 -7.82
CA PHE A 101 -5.32 -10.24 -8.27
C PHE A 101 -5.70 -9.98 -9.74
N ALA A 102 -5.18 -8.90 -10.36
CA ALA A 102 -5.70 -8.36 -11.61
C ALA A 102 -4.87 -8.70 -12.86
N PHE A 103 -3.67 -9.28 -12.72
CA PHE A 103 -2.82 -9.57 -13.87
C PHE A 103 -2.31 -11.01 -13.83
N ASP A 104 -2.60 -11.73 -14.91
CA ASP A 104 -2.22 -13.14 -15.09
C ASP A 104 -0.70 -13.31 -15.33
N SER A 105 0.04 -12.23 -15.61
CA SER A 105 1.51 -12.27 -15.73
C SER A 105 2.21 -10.90 -15.59
N LEU A 106 3.45 -10.91 -15.09
CA LEU A 106 4.34 -9.74 -15.02
C LEU A 106 4.57 -9.07 -16.39
N LYS A 107 4.52 -9.87 -17.46
CA LYS A 107 4.68 -9.40 -18.84
C LYS A 107 3.55 -8.46 -19.25
N GLU A 108 2.33 -8.71 -18.78
CA GLU A 108 1.19 -7.82 -19.03
C GLU A 108 1.37 -6.48 -18.30
N ILE A 109 1.87 -6.50 -17.06
CA ILE A 109 2.14 -5.29 -16.28
C ILE A 109 3.21 -4.43 -16.96
N SER A 110 4.35 -5.02 -17.34
CA SER A 110 5.42 -4.30 -18.05
C SER A 110 4.95 -3.71 -19.37
N GLN A 111 4.19 -4.46 -20.17
CA GLN A 111 3.76 -4.00 -21.50
C GLN A 111 2.66 -2.94 -21.43
N ARG A 112 1.72 -3.08 -20.49
CA ARG A 112 0.56 -2.19 -20.37
C ARG A 112 0.91 -0.83 -19.79
N PHE A 113 1.88 -0.79 -18.87
CA PHE A 113 2.29 0.43 -18.18
C PHE A 113 3.69 0.92 -18.59
N ALA A 114 4.33 0.25 -19.55
CA ALA A 114 5.70 0.53 -20.01
C ALA A 114 6.75 0.53 -18.88
N TYR A 115 6.57 -0.35 -17.88
CA TYR A 115 7.48 -0.48 -16.74
C TYR A 115 8.69 -1.37 -17.08
N ASP A 116 9.88 -0.87 -16.79
CA ASP A 116 11.12 -1.67 -16.83
C ASP A 116 11.30 -2.46 -15.53
N LEU A 117 10.94 -3.75 -15.58
CA LEU A 117 11.05 -4.68 -14.46
C LEU A 117 12.31 -5.56 -14.53
N ASN A 118 13.24 -5.31 -15.46
CA ASN A 118 14.48 -6.09 -15.56
C ASN A 118 15.63 -5.56 -14.69
N ARG A 119 15.40 -4.43 -14.00
CA ARG A 119 16.36 -3.84 -13.06
C ARG A 119 16.36 -4.61 -11.74
N THR A 120 17.42 -4.44 -10.98
CA THR A 120 17.59 -5.03 -9.65
C THR A 120 17.54 -4.00 -8.53
N LEU A 121 17.24 -4.43 -7.31
CA LEU A 121 17.28 -3.60 -6.11
C LEU A 121 18.66 -2.98 -5.90
N ASP A 122 19.74 -3.69 -6.22
CA ASP A 122 21.10 -3.20 -6.08
C ASP A 122 21.41 -2.05 -7.06
N GLU A 123 20.77 -2.04 -8.24
CA GLU A 123 20.86 -0.93 -9.20
C GLU A 123 20.01 0.28 -8.77
N ILE A 124 18.85 0.03 -8.17
CA ILE A 124 17.87 1.08 -7.80
C ILE A 124 18.27 1.78 -6.49
N ARG A 125 18.60 1.00 -5.45
CA ARG A 125 18.79 1.47 -4.06
C ARG A 125 19.76 2.66 -3.92
N PRO A 126 20.89 2.76 -4.66
CA PRO A 126 21.83 3.86 -4.53
C PRO A 126 21.30 5.22 -5.02
N SER A 127 20.37 5.23 -5.97
CA SER A 127 19.93 6.44 -6.67
C SER A 127 18.45 6.81 -6.43
N TYR A 128 17.67 5.90 -5.86
CA TYR A 128 16.26 6.13 -5.59
C TYR A 128 16.02 7.09 -4.42
N HIS A 129 15.18 8.09 -4.68
CA HIS A 129 14.78 9.16 -3.77
C HIS A 129 13.25 9.34 -3.81
N PHE A 130 12.70 10.15 -2.90
CA PHE A 130 11.26 10.37 -2.76
C PHE A 130 10.59 10.75 -4.08
N ASP A 131 9.77 9.84 -4.61
CA ASP A 131 8.97 10.02 -5.83
C ASP A 131 7.50 9.73 -5.52
N VAL A 132 6.66 10.74 -5.71
CA VAL A 132 5.20 10.71 -5.44
C VAL A 132 4.38 10.22 -6.64
N SER A 133 5.03 9.80 -7.72
CA SER A 133 4.38 9.40 -8.98
C SER A 133 4.24 7.88 -9.09
N CYS A 134 3.11 7.43 -9.62
CA CYS A 134 2.86 6.00 -9.82
C CYS A 134 3.96 5.34 -10.69
N GLN A 135 4.54 6.08 -11.63
CA GLN A 135 5.59 5.60 -12.52
C GLN A 135 6.93 5.37 -11.79
N GLY A 136 7.18 6.11 -10.70
CA GLY A 136 8.39 5.95 -9.89
C GLY A 136 8.23 5.04 -8.69
N SER A 137 7.01 4.69 -8.26
CA SER A 137 6.80 3.82 -7.08
C SER A 137 6.32 2.39 -7.43
N VAL A 138 5.50 2.22 -8.46
CA VAL A 138 4.94 0.89 -8.78
C VAL A 138 5.99 -0.10 -9.30
N PRO A 139 6.87 0.24 -10.26
CA PRO A 139 7.91 -0.68 -10.73
C PRO A 139 8.84 -1.13 -9.60
N GLU A 140 9.22 -0.20 -8.74
CA GLU A 140 10.10 -0.38 -7.59
C GLU A 140 9.47 -1.34 -6.57
N ALA A 141 8.19 -1.15 -6.25
CA ALA A 141 7.45 -2.06 -5.38
C ALA A 141 7.35 -3.47 -5.96
N VAL A 142 7.15 -3.59 -7.28
CA VAL A 142 7.11 -4.89 -7.97
C VAL A 142 8.48 -5.55 -7.96
N ILE A 143 9.56 -4.83 -8.27
CA ILE A 143 10.93 -5.37 -8.26
C ILE A 143 11.32 -5.82 -6.84
N ALA A 144 10.97 -5.06 -5.81
CA ALA A 144 11.19 -5.45 -4.42
C ALA A 144 10.50 -6.78 -4.06
N PHE A 145 9.29 -6.99 -4.57
CA PHE A 145 8.61 -8.27 -4.44
C PHE A 145 9.28 -9.39 -5.25
N LEU A 146 9.66 -9.13 -6.51
CA LEU A 146 10.25 -10.15 -7.38
C LEU A 146 11.58 -10.70 -6.85
N GLU A 147 12.36 -9.87 -6.16
CA GLU A 147 13.60 -10.30 -5.53
C GLU A 147 13.39 -10.87 -4.12
N SER A 148 12.15 -10.95 -3.62
CA SER A 148 11.88 -11.41 -2.25
C SER A 148 11.68 -12.92 -2.13
N GLU A 149 11.90 -13.42 -0.91
CA GLU A 149 11.72 -14.84 -0.57
C GLU A 149 10.57 -15.08 0.42
N SER A 150 10.07 -14.03 1.08
CA SER A 150 8.96 -14.08 2.04
C SER A 150 8.24 -12.73 2.13
N TYR A 151 7.09 -12.70 2.80
CA TYR A 151 6.35 -11.45 3.03
C TYR A 151 7.21 -10.39 3.75
N GLU A 152 7.87 -10.77 4.85
CA GLU A 152 8.69 -9.82 5.62
C GLU A 152 9.88 -9.34 4.79
N ASP A 153 10.55 -10.25 4.07
CA ASP A 153 11.66 -9.90 3.19
C ASP A 153 11.24 -8.93 2.08
N ALA A 154 10.06 -9.12 1.48
CA ALA A 154 9.50 -8.20 0.48
C ALA A 154 9.31 -6.79 1.05
N VAL A 155 8.69 -6.66 2.21
CA VAL A 155 8.46 -5.37 2.87
C VAL A 155 9.79 -4.70 3.25
N ARG A 156 10.75 -5.47 3.77
CA ARG A 156 12.09 -4.97 4.10
C ARG A 156 12.82 -4.45 2.87
N LYS A 157 12.77 -5.18 1.76
CA LYS A 157 13.37 -4.79 0.48
C LYS A 157 12.74 -3.52 -0.06
N ALA A 158 11.41 -3.41 -0.06
CA ALA A 158 10.69 -2.22 -0.49
C ALA A 158 11.11 -0.98 0.31
N ILE A 159 11.08 -1.06 1.64
CA ILE A 159 11.48 0.06 2.52
C ILE A 159 12.95 0.43 2.34
N SER A 160 13.83 -0.55 2.10
CA SER A 160 15.26 -0.29 1.88
C SER A 160 15.55 0.55 0.64
N LEU A 161 14.60 0.65 -0.31
CA LEU A 161 14.70 1.57 -1.43
C LEU A 161 14.60 3.03 -0.97
N GLY A 162 13.89 3.30 0.13
CA GLY A 162 13.62 4.64 0.66
C GLY A 162 12.61 5.42 -0.19
N GLY A 163 12.50 6.73 0.05
CA GLY A 163 11.49 7.56 -0.60
C GLY A 163 10.12 7.42 0.09
N ASP A 164 9.05 7.32 -0.69
CA ASP A 164 7.67 7.12 -0.25
C ASP A 164 7.49 5.68 0.26
N SER A 165 8.01 5.45 1.47
CA SER A 165 8.36 4.11 1.97
C SER A 165 7.13 3.32 2.42
N ASP A 166 6.15 4.00 2.99
CA ASP A 166 4.80 3.51 3.27
C ASP A 166 4.08 3.11 2.00
N THR A 167 4.04 3.96 0.96
CA THR A 167 3.39 3.59 -0.32
C THR A 167 4.05 2.38 -0.97
N LEU A 168 5.39 2.38 -1.05
CA LEU A 168 6.15 1.26 -1.61
C LEU A 168 5.85 -0.03 -0.85
N ALA A 169 5.95 0.01 0.48
CA ALA A 169 5.70 -1.15 1.33
C ALA A 169 4.24 -1.60 1.27
N CYS A 170 3.29 -0.68 1.16
CA CYS A 170 1.86 -0.95 1.02
C CYS A 170 1.59 -1.76 -0.27
N ILE A 171 2.11 -1.31 -1.40
CA ILE A 171 1.97 -1.99 -2.69
C ILE A 171 2.67 -3.35 -2.64
N THR A 172 3.95 -3.39 -2.25
CA THR A 172 4.74 -4.62 -2.16
C THR A 172 4.09 -5.63 -1.20
N GLY A 173 3.64 -5.19 -0.02
CA GLY A 173 2.99 -6.02 0.98
C GLY A 173 1.63 -6.57 0.49
N GLY A 174 0.89 -5.79 -0.28
CA GLY A 174 -0.32 -6.26 -0.96
C GLY A 174 -0.04 -7.43 -1.92
N ILE A 175 0.99 -7.29 -2.76
CA ILE A 175 1.41 -8.31 -3.73
C ILE A 175 1.98 -9.55 -3.00
N ALA A 176 2.91 -9.33 -2.07
CA ALA A 176 3.58 -10.39 -1.33
C ALA A 176 2.60 -11.24 -0.54
N HIS A 177 1.62 -10.62 0.13
CA HIS A 177 0.60 -11.37 0.85
C HIS A 177 -0.29 -12.22 -0.09
N ALA A 178 -0.66 -11.69 -1.26
CA ALA A 178 -1.43 -12.46 -2.24
C ALA A 178 -0.64 -13.66 -2.78
N PHE A 179 0.67 -13.51 -2.97
CA PHE A 179 1.55 -14.54 -3.50
C PHE A 179 1.93 -15.59 -2.45
N TYR A 180 2.52 -15.17 -1.32
CA TYR A 180 2.99 -16.08 -0.27
C TYR A 180 1.85 -16.66 0.56
N LYS A 181 0.70 -15.96 0.64
CA LYS A 181 -0.48 -16.35 1.43
C LYS A 181 -0.20 -16.54 2.92
N ASP A 182 0.91 -16.00 3.39
CA ASP A 182 1.38 -16.06 4.76
C ASP A 182 1.93 -14.71 5.18
N ILE A 183 1.57 -14.28 6.39
CA ILE A 183 2.12 -13.11 7.08
C ILE A 183 2.53 -13.60 8.47
N PRO A 184 3.77 -13.36 8.92
CA PRO A 184 4.19 -13.66 10.28
C PRO A 184 3.18 -13.16 11.33
N GLN A 185 2.78 -14.02 12.27
CA GLN A 185 1.74 -13.72 13.26
C GLN A 185 2.07 -12.51 14.13
N GLU A 186 3.36 -12.25 14.38
CA GLU A 186 3.82 -11.06 15.09
C GLU A 186 3.48 -9.76 14.33
N ILE A 187 3.60 -9.77 13.00
CA ILE A 187 3.21 -8.63 12.14
C ILE A 187 1.70 -8.44 12.21
N VAL A 188 0.93 -9.50 12.06
CA VAL A 188 -0.54 -9.47 12.16
C VAL A 188 -0.98 -8.89 13.50
N PHE A 189 -0.42 -9.38 14.60
CA PHE A 189 -0.72 -8.90 15.95
C PHE A 189 -0.44 -7.39 16.08
N ASN A 190 0.76 -6.95 15.69
CA ASN A 190 1.16 -5.54 15.79
C ASN A 190 0.29 -4.61 14.95
N VAL A 191 -0.11 -5.05 13.76
CA VAL A 191 -0.98 -4.28 12.86
C VAL A 191 -2.36 -4.15 13.47
N ARG A 192 -2.97 -5.24 13.93
CA ARG A 192 -4.33 -5.19 14.50
C ARG A 192 -4.42 -4.29 15.73
N GLN A 193 -3.37 -4.21 16.54
CA GLN A 193 -3.32 -3.29 17.71
C GLN A 193 -3.29 -1.80 17.32
N ARG A 194 -2.91 -1.48 16.08
CA ARG A 194 -2.76 -0.10 15.58
C ARG A 194 -3.95 0.39 14.76
N LEU A 195 -4.90 -0.48 14.46
CA LEU A 195 -6.08 -0.14 13.67
C LEU A 195 -7.27 0.21 14.58
N PRO A 196 -8.09 1.21 14.21
CA PRO A 196 -9.34 1.45 14.90
C PRO A 196 -10.30 0.27 14.69
N GLU A 197 -11.23 0.10 15.63
CA GLU A 197 -12.21 -1.02 15.60
C GLU A 197 -13.03 -1.04 14.29
N GLU A 198 -13.35 0.13 13.74
CA GLU A 198 -14.02 0.23 12.44
C GLU A 198 -13.23 -0.44 11.32
N PHE A 199 -11.91 -0.23 11.27
CA PHE A 199 -11.05 -0.79 10.23
C PHE A 199 -10.94 -2.30 10.41
N LEU A 200 -10.76 -2.76 11.66
CA LEU A 200 -10.73 -4.19 11.97
C LEU A 200 -11.98 -4.91 11.49
N ARG A 201 -13.18 -4.35 11.74
CA ARG A 201 -14.44 -4.93 11.26
C ARG A 201 -14.50 -5.01 9.73
N ILE A 202 -14.07 -3.96 9.02
CA ILE A 202 -14.04 -3.97 7.55
C ILE A 202 -13.03 -5.00 7.03
N VAL A 203 -11.89 -5.15 7.71
CA VAL A 203 -10.88 -6.17 7.39
C VAL A 203 -11.45 -7.57 7.53
N ASP A 204 -12.08 -7.86 8.66
CA ASP A 204 -12.64 -9.17 8.95
C ASP A 204 -13.80 -9.49 8.00
N ASP A 205 -14.70 -8.54 7.74
CA ASP A 205 -15.80 -8.67 6.77
C ASP A 205 -15.28 -8.94 5.35
N PHE A 206 -14.23 -8.23 4.92
CA PHE A 206 -13.63 -8.39 3.61
C PHE A 206 -12.96 -9.76 3.46
N ASN A 207 -12.16 -10.16 4.45
CA ASN A 207 -11.51 -11.46 4.43
C ASN A 207 -12.53 -12.60 4.40
N ALA A 208 -13.61 -12.50 5.19
CA ALA A 208 -14.70 -13.48 5.19
C ALA A 208 -15.42 -13.56 3.84
N ALA A 209 -15.71 -12.42 3.20
CA ALA A 209 -16.42 -12.37 1.92
C ALA A 209 -15.61 -12.96 0.74
N TYR A 210 -14.28 -12.86 0.79
CA TYR A 210 -13.38 -13.29 -0.28
C TYR A 210 -12.55 -14.54 0.05
N GLY A 211 -12.81 -15.19 1.19
CA GLY A 211 -12.11 -16.42 1.59
C GLY A 211 -10.61 -16.24 1.82
N LEU A 212 -10.19 -15.06 2.28
CA LEU A 212 -8.78 -14.77 2.59
C LEU A 212 -8.48 -15.20 4.02
N SER A 213 -7.33 -15.84 4.24
CA SER A 213 -6.84 -16.16 5.59
C SER A 213 -6.61 -14.88 6.40
N SER A 214 -7.09 -14.88 7.64
CA SER A 214 -7.03 -13.79 8.61
C SER A 214 -5.72 -13.75 9.37
#